data_AF-A0A2D6G8M4-F1
#
_entry.id   AF-A0A2D6G8M4-F1
#
_cell.length_a   1.000
_cell.length_b   1.000
_cell.length_c   1.000
_cell.angle_alpha   90.00
_cell.angle_beta   90.00
_cell.angle_gamma   90.00
#
_symmetry.space_group_name_H-M   'P 1'
#
loop_
_entity.id
_entity.type
_entity.pdbx_description
1 polymer ?
#
loop_
_entity_poly.entity_id
_entity_poly.type
_entity_poly.pdbx_seq_one_letter_code
_entity_poly.pdbx_strand_id
1 'polypeptide(L)'
;MGKAKLKILELEVPMDSFSVYHDDGFVEDAIEHCTRLDRKYGLREGRIRMRAAELRLLKIKHAGIGGCYDRYEKGCEDHHHIWYFDTGFDPNNIRVRAHEETHALDGLGGLRLLEQRIFEEHGLNLDLSSYIDRRNDERVIGRVGEEMVADLGSVYALLKYGFDPREILEDGLKREGFEKALKIYGG
;
A
#
# COMPACT_ATOMS: atom_id res chain seq x y z
N MET A 1 20.27 -12.40 -5.89
CA MET A 1 18.90 -11.84 -5.87
C MET A 1 18.87 -10.68 -4.90
N GLY A 2 18.29 -9.56 -5.31
CA GLY A 2 18.03 -8.42 -4.41
C GLY A 2 16.90 -8.74 -3.43
N LYS A 3 16.70 -7.87 -2.45
CA LYS A 3 15.55 -7.93 -1.54
C LYS A 3 14.88 -6.55 -1.46
N ALA A 4 13.56 -6.52 -1.46
CA ALA A 4 12.79 -5.33 -1.08
C ALA A 4 12.70 -5.27 0.45
N LYS A 5 12.99 -4.11 1.03
CA LYS A 5 12.89 -3.89 2.47
C LYS A 5 11.66 -3.06 2.77
N LEU A 6 10.64 -3.69 3.33
CA LEU A 6 9.42 -3.05 3.82
C LEU A 6 9.68 -2.66 5.26
N LYS A 7 9.93 -1.36 5.50
CA LYS A 7 10.54 -0.87 6.74
C LYS A 7 9.56 -0.88 7.90
N ILE A 8 8.31 -0.50 7.65
CA ILE A 8 7.28 -0.44 8.70
C ILE A 8 6.77 -1.84 9.02
N LEU A 9 6.60 -2.70 8.01
CA LEU A 9 6.27 -4.11 8.25
C LEU A 9 7.47 -4.89 8.83
N GLU A 10 8.70 -4.38 8.69
CA GLU A 10 9.98 -5.06 8.96
C GLU A 10 10.09 -6.43 8.28
N LEU A 11 9.69 -6.46 7.00
CA LEU A 11 9.76 -7.64 6.16
C LEU A 11 10.80 -7.44 5.05
N GLU A 12 11.54 -8.50 4.76
CA GLU A 12 12.41 -8.57 3.59
C GLU A 12 11.80 -9.53 2.57
N VAL A 13 11.42 -9.00 1.41
CA VAL A 13 10.84 -9.80 0.32
C VAL A 13 11.94 -10.15 -0.68
N PRO A 14 12.25 -11.43 -0.92
CA PRO A 14 13.14 -11.82 -1.99
C PRO A 14 12.59 -11.33 -3.33
N MET A 15 13.42 -10.66 -4.13
CA MET A 15 13.00 -10.18 -5.44
C MET A 15 13.46 -11.15 -6.52
N ASP A 16 12.59 -11.39 -7.49
CA ASP A 16 12.93 -12.07 -8.72
C ASP A 16 14.02 -11.30 -9.49
N SER A 17 14.68 -12.00 -10.43
CA SER A 17 15.86 -11.48 -11.13
C SER A 17 15.61 -10.19 -11.92
N PHE A 18 14.36 -9.86 -12.21
CA PHE A 18 13.96 -8.69 -12.99
C PHE A 18 13.10 -7.69 -12.22
N SER A 19 12.83 -7.91 -10.93
CA SER A 19 12.06 -6.98 -10.11
C SER A 19 12.97 -5.95 -9.45
N VAL A 20 12.54 -4.68 -9.48
CA VAL A 20 13.22 -3.56 -8.85
C VAL A 20 12.25 -2.86 -7.91
N TYR A 21 12.68 -2.60 -6.68
CA TYR A 21 11.87 -1.95 -5.65
C TYR A 21 12.45 -0.60 -5.25
N HIS A 22 11.57 0.39 -5.15
CA HIS A 22 11.87 1.77 -4.79
C HIS A 22 10.91 2.25 -3.69
N ASP A 23 11.46 2.55 -2.51
CA ASP A 23 10.79 3.33 -1.48
C ASP A 23 11.21 4.80 -1.66
N ASP A 24 10.39 5.57 -2.36
CA ASP A 24 10.66 6.97 -2.68
C ASP A 24 10.44 7.90 -1.46
N GLY A 25 9.87 7.38 -0.36
CA GLY A 25 9.64 8.14 0.86
C GLY A 25 8.50 9.15 0.74
N PHE A 26 8.58 10.20 1.56
CA PHE A 26 7.58 11.28 1.56
C PHE A 26 7.84 12.23 0.40
N VAL A 27 6.80 12.53 -0.38
CA VAL A 27 6.87 13.41 -1.55
C VAL A 27 6.08 14.69 -1.30
N GLU A 28 6.65 15.84 -1.67
CA GLU A 28 6.02 17.15 -1.48
C GLU A 28 4.84 17.37 -2.42
N ASP A 29 5.00 16.99 -3.69
CA ASP A 29 3.95 17.04 -4.71
C ASP A 29 3.81 15.68 -5.42
N ALA A 30 2.76 14.96 -5.06
CA ALA A 30 2.43 13.69 -5.67
C ALA A 30 2.08 13.75 -7.16
N ILE A 31 1.48 14.84 -7.63
CA ILE A 31 1.15 14.98 -9.06
C ILE A 31 2.46 15.15 -9.84
N GLU A 32 3.38 15.97 -9.33
CA GLU A 32 4.70 16.13 -9.93
C GLU A 32 5.49 14.81 -9.89
N HIS A 33 5.54 14.15 -8.73
CA HIS A 33 6.25 12.88 -8.56
C HIS A 33 5.71 11.79 -9.50
N CYS A 34 4.40 11.60 -9.52
CA CYS A 34 3.73 10.65 -10.41
C CYS A 34 4.00 10.99 -11.89
N THR A 35 3.86 12.27 -12.28
CA THR A 35 4.15 12.72 -13.66
C THR A 35 5.60 12.43 -14.05
N ARG A 36 6.55 12.61 -13.12
CA ARG A 36 7.97 12.31 -13.35
C ARG A 36 8.20 10.81 -13.55
N LEU A 37 7.60 9.95 -12.72
CA LEU A 37 7.69 8.49 -12.88
C LEU A 37 7.05 8.04 -14.20
N ASP A 38 5.84 8.51 -14.50
CA ASP A 38 5.13 8.22 -15.74
C ASP A 38 5.99 8.53 -16.98
N ARG A 39 6.65 9.69 -17.00
CA ARG A 39 7.58 10.06 -18.09
C ARG A 39 8.82 9.18 -18.11
N LYS A 40 9.42 8.90 -16.94
CA LYS A 40 10.62 8.03 -16.82
C LYS A 40 10.38 6.63 -17.39
N TYR A 41 9.16 6.12 -17.23
CA TYR A 41 8.73 4.80 -17.71
C TYR A 41 7.97 4.84 -19.04
N GLY A 42 7.95 5.99 -19.73
CA GLY A 42 7.50 6.07 -21.12
C GLY A 42 5.99 6.04 -21.32
N LEU A 43 5.20 6.40 -20.31
CA LEU A 43 3.76 6.53 -20.49
C LEU A 43 3.44 7.65 -21.51
N ARG A 44 2.41 7.43 -22.33
CA ARG A 44 1.95 8.40 -23.32
C ARG A 44 1.39 9.64 -22.63
N GLU A 45 1.73 10.83 -23.11
CA GLU A 45 1.30 12.13 -22.54
C GLU A 45 -0.21 12.23 -22.26
N GLY A 46 -1.07 11.63 -23.09
CA GLY A 46 -2.51 11.56 -22.81
C GLY A 46 -2.86 10.82 -21.52
N ARG A 47 -2.18 9.70 -21.23
CA ARG A 47 -2.35 8.91 -19.99
C ARG A 47 -1.82 9.68 -18.78
N ILE A 48 -0.68 10.34 -18.93
CA ILE A 48 -0.08 11.19 -17.89
C ILE A 48 -1.07 12.30 -17.48
N ARG A 49 -1.66 12.99 -18.45
CA ARG A 49 -2.65 14.05 -18.19
C ARG A 49 -3.91 13.52 -17.49
N MET A 50 -4.41 12.35 -17.90
CA MET A 50 -5.56 11.71 -17.24
C MET A 50 -5.25 11.37 -15.78
N ARG A 51 -4.11 10.70 -15.53
CA ARG A 51 -3.70 10.31 -14.19
C ARG A 51 -3.45 11.51 -13.27
N ALA A 52 -2.82 12.56 -13.78
CA ALA A 52 -2.66 13.82 -13.06
C ALA A 52 -4.01 14.48 -12.71
N ALA A 53 -5.01 14.40 -13.59
CA ALA A 53 -6.35 14.91 -13.32
C ALA A 53 -7.08 14.07 -12.26
N GLU A 54 -6.96 12.75 -12.31
CA GLU A 54 -7.49 11.84 -11.29
C GLU A 54 -6.88 12.13 -9.90
N LEU A 55 -5.56 12.28 -9.82
CA LEU A 55 -4.87 12.65 -8.58
C LEU A 55 -5.32 14.01 -8.04
N ARG A 56 -5.57 15.01 -8.90
CA ARG A 56 -6.14 16.30 -8.47
C ARG A 56 -7.53 16.12 -7.85
N LEU A 57 -8.39 15.34 -8.49
CA LEU A 57 -9.74 15.07 -7.98
C LEU A 57 -9.69 14.33 -6.64
N LEU A 58 -8.80 13.35 -6.50
CA LEU A 58 -8.59 12.61 -5.26
C LEU A 58 -8.04 13.51 -4.15
N LYS A 59 -7.06 14.38 -4.44
CA LYS A 59 -6.54 15.38 -3.49
C LYS A 59 -7.66 16.30 -2.96
N ILE A 60 -8.59 16.69 -3.82
CA ILE A 60 -9.76 17.53 -3.45
C ILE A 60 -10.77 16.73 -2.61
N LYS A 61 -11.06 15.48 -2.98
CA LYS A 61 -12.11 14.67 -2.35
C LYS A 61 -11.70 14.03 -1.02
N HIS A 62 -10.44 13.65 -0.88
CA HIS A 62 -9.97 12.81 0.23
C HIS A 62 -9.02 13.51 1.19
N ALA A 63 -8.88 14.84 1.11
CA ALA A 63 -8.06 15.64 2.03
C ALA A 63 -6.67 15.03 2.31
N GLY A 64 -5.98 14.58 1.26
CA GLY A 64 -4.72 13.86 1.37
C GLY A 64 -4.90 12.38 1.04
N ILE A 65 -4.51 12.00 -0.18
CA ILE A 65 -4.11 10.62 -0.44
C ILE A 65 -2.99 10.32 0.56
N GLY A 66 -3.00 9.20 1.27
CA GLY A 66 -1.97 8.89 2.26
C GLY A 66 -0.64 8.53 1.57
N GLY A 67 -0.71 7.70 0.54
CA GLY A 67 0.42 7.30 -0.27
C GLY A 67 -0.06 6.58 -1.53
N CYS A 68 0.88 5.94 -2.22
CA CYS A 68 0.57 5.13 -3.39
C CYS A 68 1.66 4.11 -3.65
N TYR A 69 1.22 2.91 -4.02
CA TYR A 69 2.00 1.90 -4.71
C TYR A 69 1.77 1.96 -6.22
N ASP A 70 2.86 2.02 -6.98
CA ASP A 70 2.87 2.02 -8.44
C ASP A 70 3.74 0.90 -9.01
N ARG A 71 3.27 0.27 -10.07
CA ARG A 71 4.03 -0.71 -10.85
C ARG A 71 4.21 -0.23 -12.28
N TYR A 72 5.44 -0.29 -12.78
CA TYR A 72 5.80 0.03 -14.16
C TYR A 72 6.61 -1.10 -14.79
N GLU A 73 6.36 -1.38 -16.05
CA GLU A 73 7.18 -2.30 -16.85
C GLU A 73 8.14 -1.48 -17.73
N LYS A 74 9.43 -1.80 -17.71
CA LYS A 74 10.42 -1.18 -18.61
C LYS A 74 11.42 -2.20 -19.12
N GLY A 75 11.32 -2.55 -20.40
CA GLY A 75 12.12 -3.60 -20.98
C GLY A 75 11.70 -4.96 -20.41
N CYS A 76 12.61 -5.63 -19.70
CA CYS A 76 12.31 -6.88 -18.98
C CYS A 76 12.13 -6.68 -17.47
N GLU A 77 12.28 -5.45 -16.97
CA GLU A 77 12.23 -5.14 -15.55
C GLU A 77 10.84 -4.66 -15.11
N ASP A 78 10.41 -5.16 -13.95
CA ASP A 78 9.23 -4.69 -13.23
C ASP A 78 9.66 -3.77 -12.09
N HIS A 79 9.29 -2.49 -12.19
CA HIS A 79 9.61 -1.47 -11.21
C HIS A 79 8.44 -1.21 -10.28
N HIS A 80 8.65 -1.46 -8.99
CA HIS A 80 7.70 -1.25 -7.90
C HIS A 80 8.12 0.01 -7.14
N HIS A 81 7.25 1.00 -7.11
CA HIS A 81 7.45 2.25 -6.39
C HIS A 81 6.42 2.38 -5.28
N ILE A 82 6.87 2.78 -4.09
CA ILE A 82 5.98 3.30 -3.05
C ILE A 82 6.40 4.71 -2.66
N TRP A 83 5.41 5.56 -2.44
CA TRP A 83 5.61 6.94 -2.01
C TRP A 83 4.44 7.40 -1.13
N TYR A 84 4.69 8.38 -0.28
CA TYR A 84 3.73 8.81 0.75
C TYR A 84 3.59 10.33 0.75
N PHE A 85 2.44 10.81 1.20
CA PHE A 85 2.28 12.19 1.63
C PHE A 85 2.59 12.27 3.12
N ASP A 86 3.29 13.31 3.54
CA ASP A 86 3.51 13.53 4.97
C ASP A 86 2.18 13.95 5.62
N THR A 87 1.73 13.16 6.58
CA THR A 87 0.50 13.42 7.33
C THR A 87 0.74 14.13 8.66
N GLY A 88 2.00 14.41 9.02
CA GLY A 88 2.41 15.17 10.20
C GLY A 88 2.22 14.46 11.55
N PHE A 89 1.32 13.46 11.64
CA PHE A 89 1.08 12.64 12.84
C PHE A 89 1.72 11.25 12.70
N ASP A 90 2.57 10.88 13.66
CA ASP A 90 3.43 9.69 13.56
C ASP A 90 2.65 8.36 13.40
N PRO A 91 1.56 8.10 14.16
CA PRO A 91 0.72 6.92 13.93
C PRO A 91 0.00 6.90 12.57
N ASN A 92 -0.40 8.06 12.05
CA ASN A 92 -0.99 8.14 10.70
C ASN A 92 0.06 7.83 9.63
N ASN A 93 1.29 8.29 9.81
CA ASN A 93 2.40 7.97 8.93
C ASN A 93 2.73 6.47 8.97
N ILE A 94 2.72 5.82 10.14
CA ILE A 94 2.86 4.36 10.26
C ILE A 94 1.75 3.64 9.50
N ARG A 95 0.49 4.01 9.76
CA ARG A 95 -0.70 3.43 9.11
C ARG A 95 -0.59 3.51 7.59
N VAL A 96 -0.33 4.70 7.07
CA VAL A 96 -0.22 4.96 5.63
C VAL A 96 0.93 4.18 5.01
N ARG A 97 2.10 4.17 5.66
CA ARG A 97 3.25 3.45 5.12
C ARG A 97 3.03 1.95 5.09
N ALA A 98 2.50 1.39 6.17
CA ALA A 98 2.16 -0.03 6.24
C ALA A 98 1.12 -0.42 5.18
N HIS A 99 0.15 0.45 4.90
CA HIS A 99 -0.82 0.26 3.82
C HIS A 99 -0.12 0.09 2.47
N GLU A 100 0.71 1.05 2.06
CA GLU A 100 1.38 0.99 0.76
C GLU A 100 2.48 -0.10 0.70
N GLU A 101 3.18 -0.36 1.80
CA GLU A 101 4.11 -1.48 1.90
C GLU A 101 3.39 -2.83 1.71
N THR A 102 2.14 -2.94 2.14
CA THR A 102 1.33 -4.16 1.95
C THR A 102 0.87 -4.31 0.50
N HIS A 103 0.51 -3.20 -0.18
CA HIS A 103 0.30 -3.22 -1.63
C HIS A 103 1.55 -3.67 -2.39
N ALA A 104 2.72 -3.14 -2.01
CA ALA A 104 3.98 -3.59 -2.57
C ALA A 104 4.28 -5.06 -2.28
N LEU A 105 3.95 -5.53 -1.06
CA LEU A 105 4.10 -6.93 -0.67
C LEU A 105 3.26 -7.85 -1.55
N ASP A 106 2.00 -7.52 -1.82
CA ASP A 106 1.16 -8.29 -2.75
C ASP A 106 1.70 -8.25 -4.19
N GLY A 107 2.10 -7.07 -4.65
CA GLY A 107 2.71 -6.89 -5.97
C GLY A 107 3.99 -7.71 -6.19
N LEU A 108 4.74 -7.94 -5.12
CA LEU A 108 5.95 -8.78 -5.11
C LEU A 108 5.67 -10.25 -4.78
N GLY A 109 4.41 -10.66 -4.61
CA GLY A 109 4.02 -12.03 -4.29
C GLY A 109 4.38 -12.48 -2.87
N GLY A 110 4.61 -11.54 -1.95
CA GLY A 110 5.13 -11.79 -0.61
C GLY A 110 4.09 -11.89 0.51
N LEU A 111 2.78 -11.86 0.24
CA LEU A 111 1.73 -11.81 1.29
C LEU A 111 1.87 -12.90 2.37
N ARG A 112 2.36 -14.09 1.99
CA ARG A 112 2.62 -15.19 2.93
C ARG A 112 3.59 -14.84 4.06
N LEU A 113 4.52 -13.91 3.82
CA LEU A 113 5.44 -13.43 4.84
C LEU A 113 4.71 -12.64 5.93
N LEU A 114 3.71 -11.84 5.54
CA LEU A 114 2.88 -11.10 6.48
C LEU A 114 1.93 -12.04 7.22
N GLU A 115 1.30 -13.00 6.53
CA GLU A 115 0.47 -14.05 7.16
C GLU A 115 1.25 -14.80 8.24
N GLN A 116 2.46 -15.27 7.92
CA GLN A 116 3.33 -15.96 8.86
C GLN A 116 3.65 -15.06 10.07
N ARG A 117 3.97 -13.78 9.83
CA ARG A 117 4.33 -12.87 10.92
C ARG A 117 3.15 -12.58 11.85
N ILE A 118 1.97 -12.37 11.29
CA ILE A 118 0.73 -12.17 12.04
C ILE A 118 0.42 -13.40 12.89
N PHE A 119 0.62 -14.61 12.35
CA PHE A 119 0.44 -15.83 13.12
C PHE A 119 1.45 -15.96 14.27
N GLU A 120 2.73 -15.67 14.02
CA GLU A 120 3.80 -15.76 15.03
C GLU A 120 3.60 -14.76 16.18
N GLU A 121 3.17 -13.53 15.88
CA GLU A 121 3.05 -12.44 16.87
C GLU A 121 1.67 -12.37 17.53
N HIS A 122 0.61 -12.77 16.83
CA HIS A 122 -0.78 -12.61 17.29
C HIS A 122 -1.60 -13.91 17.31
N GLY A 123 -1.05 -15.04 16.84
CA GLY A 123 -1.75 -16.32 16.79
C GLY A 123 -2.90 -16.38 15.77
N LEU A 124 -3.02 -15.37 14.90
CA LEU A 124 -4.08 -15.28 13.92
C LEU A 124 -3.68 -15.99 12.62
N ASN A 125 -4.42 -17.02 12.26
CA ASN A 125 -4.23 -17.74 11.00
C ASN A 125 -5.09 -17.11 9.90
N LEU A 126 -4.46 -16.40 8.97
CA LEU A 126 -5.11 -15.67 7.88
C LEU A 126 -4.64 -16.20 6.53
N ASP A 127 -5.55 -16.25 5.56
CA ASP A 127 -5.23 -16.38 4.13
C ASP A 127 -5.55 -15.05 3.46
N LEU A 128 -4.58 -14.13 3.43
CA LEU A 128 -4.72 -12.79 2.87
C LEU A 128 -5.06 -12.85 1.38
N SER A 129 -4.49 -13.84 0.67
CA SER A 129 -4.72 -14.01 -0.77
C SER A 129 -6.17 -14.34 -1.11
N SER A 130 -6.90 -15.02 -0.21
CA SER A 130 -8.30 -15.37 -0.39
C SER A 130 -9.26 -14.17 -0.42
N TYR A 131 -8.84 -13.04 0.15
CA TYR A 131 -9.62 -11.80 0.15
C TYR A 131 -9.47 -11.00 -1.16
N ILE A 132 -8.51 -11.37 -2.02
CA ILE A 132 -8.21 -10.67 -3.27
C ILE A 132 -8.87 -11.42 -4.43
N ASP A 133 -9.97 -10.90 -4.96
CA ASP A 133 -10.61 -11.46 -6.15
C ASP A 133 -9.89 -11.00 -7.43
N ARG A 134 -8.88 -11.76 -7.84
CA ARG A 134 -8.11 -11.52 -9.07
C ARG A 134 -8.89 -11.86 -10.36
N ARG A 135 -10.12 -12.39 -10.27
CA ARG A 135 -10.93 -12.81 -11.44
C ARG A 135 -11.92 -11.74 -11.89
N ASN A 136 -12.25 -10.77 -11.04
CA ASN A 136 -13.12 -9.65 -11.39
C ASN A 136 -12.30 -8.41 -11.74
N ASP A 137 -11.97 -8.27 -13.03
CA ASP A 137 -11.31 -7.09 -13.64
C ASP A 137 -12.26 -5.87 -13.76
N GLU A 138 -13.42 -5.92 -13.09
CA GLU A 138 -14.25 -4.74 -12.87
C GLU A 138 -13.59 -3.88 -11.80
N ARG A 139 -12.87 -2.86 -12.29
CA ARG A 139 -12.04 -1.83 -11.60
C ARG A 139 -12.55 -1.23 -10.27
N VAL A 140 -13.75 -1.59 -9.82
CA VAL A 140 -14.41 -1.07 -8.61
C VAL A 140 -14.53 -2.14 -7.51
N ILE A 141 -14.72 -3.42 -7.83
CA ILE A 141 -14.96 -4.48 -6.82
C ILE A 141 -13.66 -5.22 -6.46
N GLY A 142 -12.75 -5.45 -7.41
CA GLY A 142 -11.44 -6.07 -7.15
C GLY A 142 -10.56 -5.28 -6.18
N ARG A 143 -10.68 -3.94 -6.18
CA ARG A 143 -9.93 -3.06 -5.27
C ARG A 143 -10.35 -3.17 -3.81
N VAL A 144 -11.57 -3.61 -3.50
CA VAL A 144 -12.04 -3.66 -2.11
C VAL A 144 -11.24 -4.69 -1.30
N GLY A 145 -10.92 -5.83 -1.91
CA GLY A 145 -10.11 -6.88 -1.29
C GLY A 145 -8.66 -6.44 -1.07
N GLU A 146 -8.04 -5.87 -2.09
CA GLU A 146 -6.66 -5.35 -2.03
C GLU A 146 -6.51 -4.26 -0.96
N GLU A 147 -7.41 -3.28 -0.93
CA GLU A 147 -7.39 -2.21 0.06
C GLU A 147 -7.65 -2.73 1.48
N MET A 148 -8.51 -3.75 1.64
CA MET A 148 -8.74 -4.38 2.95
C MET A 148 -7.50 -5.15 3.43
N VAL A 149 -6.80 -5.85 2.53
CA VAL A 149 -5.53 -6.53 2.86
C VAL A 149 -4.47 -5.49 3.27
N ALA A 150 -4.38 -4.37 2.55
CA ALA A 150 -3.50 -3.28 2.90
C ALA A 150 -3.86 -2.62 4.25
N ASP A 151 -5.16 -2.50 4.56
CA ASP A 151 -5.62 -2.06 5.87
C ASP A 151 -5.29 -3.08 6.99
N LEU A 152 -5.30 -4.40 6.72
CA LEU A 152 -4.82 -5.41 7.67
C LEU A 152 -3.32 -5.25 7.99
N GLY A 153 -2.50 -4.96 6.98
CA GLY A 153 -1.08 -4.64 7.21
C GLY A 153 -0.89 -3.35 8.02
N SER A 154 -1.80 -2.40 7.86
CA SER A 154 -1.83 -1.17 8.67
C SER A 154 -2.14 -1.45 10.14
N VAL A 155 -3.17 -2.26 10.40
CA VAL A 155 -3.54 -2.68 11.77
C VAL A 155 -2.40 -3.46 12.43
N TYR A 156 -1.79 -4.40 11.69
CA TYR A 156 -0.60 -5.13 12.14
C TYR A 156 0.50 -4.17 12.62
N ALA A 157 0.90 -3.22 11.76
CA ALA A 157 1.98 -2.30 12.08
C ALA A 157 1.64 -1.42 13.29
N LEU A 158 0.43 -0.90 13.38
CA LEU A 158 0.01 -0.07 14.52
C LEU A 158 0.12 -0.83 15.84
N LEU A 159 -0.40 -2.06 15.90
CA LEU A 159 -0.30 -2.91 17.09
C LEU A 159 1.16 -3.21 17.45
N LYS A 160 1.98 -3.54 16.45
CA LYS A 160 3.41 -3.79 16.61
C LYS A 160 4.16 -2.59 17.20
N TYR A 161 3.83 -1.38 16.76
CA TYR A 161 4.43 -0.13 17.27
C TYR A 161 3.75 0.40 18.54
N GLY A 162 2.81 -0.34 19.12
CA GLY A 162 2.20 0.00 20.42
C GLY A 162 1.10 1.06 20.35
N PHE A 163 0.52 1.31 19.17
CA PHE A 163 -0.62 2.21 18.99
C PHE A 163 -1.93 1.43 18.98
N ASP A 164 -2.99 1.97 19.61
CA ASP A 164 -4.34 1.42 19.46
C ASP A 164 -4.92 1.86 18.11
N PRO A 165 -5.15 0.93 17.17
CA PRO A 165 -5.71 1.28 15.87
C PRO A 165 -7.09 1.94 15.93
N ARG A 166 -7.84 1.76 17.02
CA ARG A 166 -9.18 2.37 17.20
C ARG A 166 -9.11 3.87 17.37
N GLU A 167 -8.05 4.39 18.00
CA GLU A 167 -7.85 5.83 18.19
C GLU A 167 -7.66 6.56 16.85
N ILE A 168 -7.13 5.87 15.84
CA ILE A 168 -6.91 6.45 14.50
C ILE A 168 -8.19 6.53 13.66
N LEU A 169 -9.21 5.70 13.96
CA LEU A 169 -10.51 5.76 13.27
C LEU A 169 -11.33 7.00 13.65
N GLU A 170 -11.10 7.55 14.84
CA GLU A 170 -11.83 8.72 15.33
C GLU A 170 -11.44 10.01 14.58
N ASP A 171 -10.24 10.05 13.99
CA ASP A 171 -9.68 11.19 13.25
C ASP A 171 -10.15 11.32 11.78
N GLY A 172 -11.12 10.52 11.34
CA GLY A 172 -11.92 10.84 10.15
C GLY A 172 -11.52 10.17 8.82
N LEU A 173 -10.53 9.26 8.81
CA LEU A 173 -10.23 8.41 7.65
C LEU A 173 -10.93 7.05 7.79
N LYS A 174 -12.27 7.05 7.90
CA LYS A 174 -13.08 5.83 7.90
C LYS A 174 -12.95 5.12 6.55
N ARG A 175 -12.17 4.03 6.51
CA ARG A 175 -12.20 3.03 5.44
C ARG A 175 -12.93 1.81 5.96
N GLU A 176 -13.94 1.35 5.23
CA GLU A 176 -14.68 0.12 5.53
C GLU A 176 -13.74 -1.10 5.65
N GLY A 177 -12.63 -1.09 4.90
CA GLY A 177 -11.55 -2.08 5.00
C GLY A 177 -10.88 -2.10 6.38
N PHE A 178 -10.55 -0.94 6.94
CA PHE A 178 -9.92 -0.82 8.24
C PHE A 178 -10.81 -1.28 9.40
N GLU A 179 -12.11 -0.96 9.38
CA GLU A 179 -13.06 -1.49 10.37
C GLU A 179 -13.19 -3.02 10.29
N LYS A 180 -13.18 -3.59 9.08
CA LYS A 180 -13.15 -5.06 8.89
C LYS A 180 -11.86 -5.67 9.41
N ALA A 181 -10.72 -5.04 9.13
CA ALA A 181 -9.42 -5.45 9.64
C ALA A 181 -9.40 -5.50 11.17
N LEU A 182 -9.96 -4.49 11.86
CA LEU A 182 -10.04 -4.50 13.32
C LEU A 182 -10.90 -5.61 13.89
N LYS A 183 -12.00 -5.98 13.22
CA LYS A 183 -12.84 -7.10 13.65
C LYS A 183 -12.10 -8.43 13.54
N ILE A 184 -11.22 -8.58 12.56
CA ILE A 184 -10.39 -9.78 12.39
C ILE A 184 -9.36 -9.88 13.52
N TYR A 185 -8.76 -8.75 13.94
CA TYR A 185 -7.78 -8.72 15.02
C TYR A 185 -8.37 -8.80 16.43
N GLY A 186 -9.53 -8.18 16.66
CA GLY A 186 -10.11 -7.99 17.98
C GLY A 186 -11.30 -8.89 18.30
N GLY A 187 -11.30 -10.13 17.81
CA GLY A 187 -12.36 -11.13 18.04
C GLY A 187 -12.81 -11.26 19.50
#